data_AF-A0A923L2C0-F1
#
_entry.id   AF-A0A923L2C0-F1
#
_cell.length_a   1.000
_cell.length_b   1.000
_cell.length_c   1.000
_cell.angle_alpha   90.00
_cell.angle_beta   90.00
_cell.angle_gamma   90.00
#
_symmetry.space_group_name_H-M   'P 1'
#
loop_
_entity.id
_entity.type
_entity.pdbx_description
1 polymer ?
#
loop_
_entity_poly.entity_id
_entity_poly.type
_entity_poly.pdbx_seq_one_letter_code
_entity_poly.pdbx_strand_id
1 'polypeptide(L)' 'MCRTEMRITASRTVAQGDDSPDTPTAVYIEQDLTCRDPHCENCGKVVRQTRAYLIGGPENVE' A
#
# COMPACT_ATOMS: atom_id res chain seq x y z
N MET A 1 -4.18 -15.35 13.49
CA MET A 1 -3.18 -14.54 12.76
C MET A 1 -1.82 -15.25 12.85
N CYS A 2 -1.23 -15.64 11.72
CA CYS A 2 -0.09 -16.58 11.61
C CYS A 2 1.26 -16.07 12.14
N ARG A 3 1.34 -14.86 12.73
CA ARG A 3 2.56 -14.26 13.35
C ARG A 3 3.82 -14.24 12.47
N THR A 4 3.74 -14.60 11.20
CA THR A 4 4.85 -14.54 10.24
C THR A 4 4.96 -13.14 9.65
N GLU A 5 6.19 -12.63 9.52
CA GLU A 5 6.45 -11.39 8.80
C GLU A 5 6.08 -11.54 7.31
N MET A 6 5.20 -10.66 6.85
CA MET A 6 4.76 -10.60 5.47
C MET A 6 5.92 -10.19 4.55
N ARG A 7 5.82 -10.54 3.27
CA ARG A 7 6.77 -10.10 2.24
C ARG A 7 6.11 -9.07 1.33
N ILE A 8 6.85 -8.01 1.00
CA ILE A 8 6.49 -7.11 -0.10
C ILE A 8 6.69 -7.87 -1.41
N THR A 9 5.62 -8.04 -2.19
CA THR A 9 5.65 -8.73 -3.50
C THR A 9 5.51 -7.78 -4.67
N ALA A 10 4.94 -6.60 -4.46
CA ALA A 10 4.90 -5.52 -5.44
C ALA A 10 5.07 -4.17 -4.74
N SER A 11 5.66 -3.21 -5.45
CA SER A 11 5.83 -1.82 -5.00
C SER A 11 5.68 -0.91 -6.22
N ARG A 12 4.82 0.10 -6.12
CA ARG A 12 4.53 1.02 -7.22
C ARG A 12 4.34 2.45 -6.69
N THR A 13 4.79 3.43 -7.47
CA THR A 13 4.46 4.85 -7.21
C THR A 13 3.10 5.14 -7.83
N VAL A 14 2.23 5.77 -7.05
CA VAL A 14 0.88 6.15 -7.46
C VAL A 14 0.73 7.65 -7.29
N ALA A 15 0.29 8.32 -8.36
CA ALA A 15 -0.24 9.68 -8.30
C ALA A 15 -1.77 9.58 -8.32
N GLN A 16 -2.42 10.11 -7.30
CA GLN A 16 -3.88 10.08 -7.12
C GLN A 16 -4.42 11.50 -7.13
N GLY A 17 -5.49 11.75 -7.90
CA GLY A 17 -6.10 13.08 -8.03
C GLY A 17 -5.28 14.06 -8.89
N ASP A 18 -4.48 13.55 -9.83
CA ASP A 18 -3.69 14.34 -10.81
C ASP A 18 -4.35 14.35 -12.19
N ASP A 19 -5.69 14.39 -12.23
CA ASP A 19 -6.50 14.44 -13.44
C ASP A 19 -7.20 15.80 -13.63
N SER A 20 -7.09 16.69 -12.65
CA SER A 20 -7.65 18.05 -12.67
C SER A 20 -6.79 19.01 -11.84
N PRO A 21 -6.68 20.30 -12.22
CA PRO A 21 -6.07 21.32 -11.37
C PRO A 21 -6.86 21.60 -10.09
N ASP A 22 -8.14 21.22 -10.03
CA ASP A 22 -9.03 21.50 -8.91
C ASP A 22 -9.05 20.37 -7.86
N THR A 23 -8.39 19.24 -8.13
CA THR A 23 -8.32 18.09 -7.22
C THR A 23 -6.95 18.05 -6.54
N PRO A 24 -6.89 17.99 -5.19
CA PRO A 24 -5.63 17.82 -4.49
C PRO A 24 -4.92 16.53 -4.91
N THR A 25 -3.67 16.66 -5.35
CA THR A 25 -2.84 15.53 -5.74
C THR A 25 -2.13 14.90 -4.55
N ALA A 26 -2.19 13.58 -4.44
CA ALA A 26 -1.38 12.79 -3.53
C ALA A 26 -0.42 11.88 -4.30
N VAL A 27 0.82 11.79 -3.82
CA VAL A 27 1.81 10.85 -4.35
C VAL A 27 2.24 9.91 -3.24
N TYR A 28 2.15 8.61 -3.49
CA TYR A 28 2.54 7.60 -2.50
C TYR A 28 3.15 6.36 -3.15
N ILE A 29 3.91 5.61 -2.36
CA ILE A 29 4.33 4.25 -2.71
C ILE A 29 3.26 3.30 -2.16
N GLU A 30 2.66 2.50 -3.04
CA GLU A 30 1.74 1.42 -2.67
C GLU A 30 2.47 0.08 -2.74
N GLN A 31 2.39 -0.70 -1.66
CA GLN A 31 3.04 -2.00 -1.54
C GLN A 31 2.04 -3.10 -1.22
N ASP A 32 2.12 -4.20 -1.97
CA ASP A 32 1.33 -5.39 -1.71
C ASP A 32 2.11 -6.33 -0.77
N LEU A 33 1.50 -6.66 0.36
CA LEU A 33 2.06 -7.53 1.39
C LEU A 33 1.39 -8.90 1.31
N THR A 34 2.21 -9.92 1.09
CA THR A 34 1.77 -11.31 0.88
C THR A 34 2.18 -12.20 2.04
N CYS A 35 1.28 -13.11 2.43
CA CYS A 35 1.58 -14.13 3.43
C CYS A 35 2.50 -15.20 2.84
N ARG A 36 3.51 -15.62 3.63
CA ARG A 36 4.49 -16.64 3.23
C ARG A 36 4.38 -17.95 4.02
N ASP A 37 3.50 -18.02 5.02
CA ASP A 37 3.36 -19.21 5.84
C ASP A 37 2.61 -20.30 5.06
N PRO A 38 3.25 -21.42 4.70
CA PRO A 38 2.62 -22.48 3.92
C PRO A 38 1.44 -23.16 4.64
N HIS A 39 1.32 -23.01 5.95
CA HIS A 39 0.20 -23.55 6.74
C HIS A 39 -0.97 -22.57 6.86
N CYS A 40 -0.82 -21.35 6.33
CA CYS A 40 -1.87 -20.35 6.33
C CYS A 40 -2.75 -20.46 5.07
N GLU A 41 -4.06 -20.37 5.23
CA GLU A 41 -5.03 -20.31 4.11
C GLU A 41 -4.80 -19.12 3.16
N ASN A 42 -4.05 -18.12 3.63
CA ASN A 42 -3.68 -16.93 2.87
C ASN A 42 -2.29 -17.01 2.25
N CYS A 43 -1.61 -18.16 2.35
CA CYS A 43 -0.29 -18.35 1.74
C CYS A 43 -0.32 -17.97 0.25
N GLY A 44 0.60 -17.09 -0.15
CA GLY A 44 0.70 -16.60 -1.53
C GLY A 44 -0.34 -15.56 -1.93
N LYS A 45 -1.29 -15.20 -1.06
CA LYS A 45 -2.28 -14.14 -1.32
C LYS A 45 -1.81 -12.80 -0.78
N VAL A 46 -2.17 -11.71 -1.48
CA VAL A 46 -2.05 -10.35 -0.96
C VAL A 46 -3.04 -10.20 0.19
N VAL A 47 -2.53 -10.00 1.40
CA VAL A 47 -3.35 -9.88 2.62
C VAL A 47 -3.49 -8.43 3.07
N ARG A 48 -2.59 -7.54 2.61
CA ARG A 48 -2.63 -6.12 2.94
C ARG A 48 -1.97 -5.31 1.83
N GLN A 49 -2.53 -4.14 1.58
CA GLN A 49 -1.87 -3.07 0.85
C GLN A 49 -1.49 -1.97 1.85
N THR A 50 -0.28 -1.42 1.72
CA THR A 50 0.17 -0.31 2.56
C THR A 50 0.63 0.85 1.70
N ARG A 51 0.39 2.07 2.18
CA ARG A 51 0.75 3.30 1.48
C ARG A 51 1.73 4.10 2.32
N ALA A 52 2.83 4.50 1.70
CA ALA A 52 3.75 5.47 2.24
C ALA A 52 3.60 6.76 1.44
N TYR A 53 2.98 7.78 2.04
CA TYR A 53 2.71 9.05 1.38
C TYR A 53 3.99 9.88 1.31
N LEU A 54 4.26 10.38 0.10
CA LEU A 54 5.34 11.31 -0.20
C LEU A 54 4.80 12.75 -0.25
N ILE A 55 3.57 12.91 -0.76
CA ILE A 55 2.85 14.19 -0.90
C ILE A 55 1.37 13.94 -0.61
N GLY A 56 0.69 14.88 0.07
CA GLY A 56 -0.78 14.87 0.22
C GLY A 56 -1.35 13.73 1.07
N GLY A 57 -0.57 13.19 2.02
CA GLY A 57 -1.03 12.12 2.91
C GLY A 57 -2.04 12.57 3.98
N PRO A 58 -2.72 11.62 4.65
CA PRO A 58 -3.76 11.90 5.64
C PRO A 58 -3.26 12.64 6.90
N GLU A 59 -1.95 12.70 7.11
CA GLU A 59 -1.33 13.47 8.20
C GLU A 59 -1.11 14.95 7.85
N ASN A 60 -1.35 15.35 6.60
CA ASN A 60 -1.23 16.74 6.12
C ASN A 60 -2.59 17.47 6.05
N VAL A 61 -3.59 16.99 6.79
CA VAL A 61 -4.89 17.67 6.91
C VAL A 61 -4.83 18.56 8.15
N GLU A 62 -4.35 19.79 7.97
CA GLU A 62 -4.61 20.91 8.90
C GLU A 62 -5.94 21.58 8.58
#